data_AF-A0A9D1IPT9-F1
#
_entry.id   AF-A0A9D1IPT9-F1
#
_cell.length_a   1.000
_cell.length_b   1.000
_cell.length_c   1.000
_cell.angle_alpha   90.00
_cell.angle_beta   90.00
_cell.angle_gamma   90.00
#
_symmetry.space_group_name_H-M   'P 1'
#
loop_
_entity.id
_entity.type
_entity.pdbx_description
1 polymer ?
#
loop_
_entity_poly.entity_id
_entity_poly.type
_entity_poly.pdbx_seq_one_letter_code
_entity_poly.pdbx_strand_id
1 'polypeptide(L)'
;MKNFSRKIKYALLTLVVCLVAFIGFSKAGILFSDNGSIVTVSTTKKTFDPNNYVASVSSILEKQNQTTTTTTQTTTTTTTTVATTTAKVNTLPALTWTGDVLTKSKGVIYGPSGKESYYNLDMTSVINSMRRAGYSEAEYPYWIRSDGVKMLGDYVIVAANYEIRPRGTIIESSLGYAIVCDTGGFAKNNPTQIDIAVTW
;
A
#
# COMPACT_ATOMS: atom_id res chain seq x y z
N MET A 1 -52.51 -0.91 -15.14
CA MET A 1 -51.08 -1.28 -14.99
C MET A 1 -50.74 -2.34 -16.04
N LYS A 2 -49.66 -2.20 -16.81
CA LYS A 2 -49.36 -3.13 -17.92
C LYS A 2 -48.93 -4.50 -17.39
N ASN A 3 -49.70 -5.54 -17.71
CA ASN A 3 -49.36 -6.93 -17.38
C ASN A 3 -48.18 -7.40 -18.25
N PHE A 4 -46.96 -7.21 -17.76
CA PHE A 4 -45.76 -7.75 -18.41
C PHE A 4 -45.89 -9.27 -18.55
N SER A 5 -45.60 -9.77 -19.77
CA SER A 5 -45.68 -11.20 -20.07
C SER A 5 -44.75 -12.00 -19.17
N ARG A 6 -45.11 -13.27 -18.87
CA ARG A 6 -44.31 -14.13 -17.97
C ARG A 6 -42.85 -14.22 -18.42
N LYS A 7 -42.59 -14.24 -19.74
CA LYS A 7 -41.24 -14.23 -20.33
C LYS A 7 -40.42 -12.99 -19.94
N ILE A 8 -41.01 -11.79 -19.93
CA ILE A 8 -40.32 -10.55 -19.53
C ILE A 8 -40.05 -10.54 -18.02
N LYS A 9 -40.97 -11.06 -17.21
CA LYS A 9 -40.76 -11.21 -15.76
C LYS A 9 -39.59 -12.14 -15.44
N TYR A 10 -39.46 -13.27 -16.14
CA TYR A 10 -38.30 -14.16 -15.99
C TYR A 10 -37.00 -13.52 -16.48
N ALA A 11 -37.00 -12.83 -17.63
CA ALA A 11 -35.82 -12.12 -18.11
C ALA A 11 -35.32 -11.05 -17.13
N LEU A 12 -36.24 -10.28 -16.53
CA LEU A 12 -35.92 -9.27 -15.52
C LEU A 12 -35.38 -9.92 -14.23
N LEU A 13 -35.97 -11.05 -13.80
CA LEU A 13 -35.49 -11.80 -12.63
C LEU A 13 -34.06 -12.32 -12.86
N THR A 14 -33.78 -12.94 -14.01
CA THR A 14 -32.44 -13.42 -14.37
C THR A 14 -31.44 -12.26 -14.42
N LEU A 15 -31.81 -11.11 -15.00
CA LEU A 15 -30.94 -9.94 -15.06
C LEU A 15 -30.62 -9.37 -13.65
N VAL A 16 -31.60 -9.35 -12.74
CA VAL A 16 -31.37 -8.96 -11.34
C VAL A 16 -30.49 -9.97 -10.61
N VAL A 17 -30.69 -11.28 -10.80
CA VAL A 17 -29.82 -12.33 -10.22
C VAL A 17 -28.39 -12.22 -10.73
N CYS A 18 -28.19 -12.00 -12.04
CA CYS A 18 -26.88 -11.75 -12.62
C CYS A 18 -26.23 -10.46 -12.08
N LEU A 19 -27.00 -9.38 -11.91
CA LEU A 19 -26.51 -8.13 -11.34
C LEU A 19 -26.08 -8.30 -9.87
N VAL A 20 -26.88 -9.03 -9.07
CA VAL A 20 -26.55 -9.35 -7.67
C VAL A 20 -25.33 -10.26 -7.58
N ALA A 21 -25.16 -11.21 -8.51
CA ALA A 21 -23.93 -12.00 -8.61
C ALA A 21 -22.71 -11.12 -8.94
N PHE A 22 -22.80 -10.23 -9.94
CA PHE A 22 -21.72 -9.30 -10.30
C PHE A 22 -21.35 -8.36 -9.14
N ILE A 23 -22.33 -7.83 -8.40
CA ILE A 23 -22.08 -7.02 -7.20
C ILE A 23 -21.45 -7.87 -6.09
N GLY A 24 -21.89 -9.12 -5.93
CA GLY A 24 -21.34 -10.10 -4.98
C GLY A 24 -19.88 -10.50 -5.22
N PHE A 25 -19.41 -10.44 -6.47
CA PHE A 25 -18.02 -10.75 -6.84
C PHE A 25 -17.01 -9.63 -6.53
N SER A 26 -17.45 -8.44 -6.10
CA SER A 26 -16.55 -7.30 -5.82
C SER A 26 -15.67 -7.42 -4.55
N LYS A 27 -15.61 -8.60 -3.91
CA LYS A 27 -14.79 -8.85 -2.70
C LYS A 27 -13.38 -9.39 -2.96
N ALA A 28 -13.08 -9.81 -4.19
CA ALA A 28 -11.74 -10.20 -4.61
C ALA A 28 -11.48 -9.68 -6.03
N GLY A 29 -10.40 -8.92 -6.20
CA GLY A 29 -9.89 -8.55 -7.51
C GLY A 29 -9.13 -9.74 -8.11
N ILE A 30 -9.58 -10.21 -9.27
CA ILE A 30 -8.84 -11.19 -10.07
C ILE A 30 -7.92 -10.41 -10.99
N LEU A 31 -6.61 -10.59 -10.82
CA LEU A 31 -5.60 -10.10 -11.77
C LEU A 31 -5.09 -11.30 -12.59
N PHE A 32 -5.11 -11.13 -13.91
CA PHE A 32 -4.60 -12.12 -14.85
C PHE A 32 -3.12 -11.84 -15.11
N SER A 33 -2.26 -12.81 -14.85
CA SER A 33 -0.90 -12.83 -15.42
C SER A 33 -0.97 -13.42 -16.83
N ASP A 34 -0.21 -12.81 -17.73
CA ASP A 34 0.18 -13.29 -19.05
C ASP A 34 0.47 -14.80 -19.15
N ASN A 35 1.05 -15.40 -18.09
CA ASN A 35 1.42 -16.80 -18.02
C ASN A 35 0.27 -17.74 -17.56
N GLY A 36 -0.99 -17.31 -17.67
CA GLY A 36 -2.18 -18.14 -17.42
C GLY A 36 -2.44 -18.49 -15.95
N SER A 37 -1.64 -17.97 -15.02
CA SER A 37 -1.82 -18.17 -13.58
C SER A 37 -2.82 -17.17 -13.00
N ILE A 38 -3.82 -17.67 -12.27
CA ILE A 38 -4.88 -16.85 -11.65
C ILE A 38 -4.37 -16.31 -10.31
N VAL A 39 -4.16 -15.00 -10.20
CA VAL A 39 -3.83 -14.35 -8.93
C VAL A 39 -5.10 -13.85 -8.28
N THR A 40 -5.50 -14.48 -7.17
CA THR A 40 -6.66 -14.06 -6.36
C THR A 40 -6.21 -13.08 -5.28
N VAL A 41 -6.50 -11.79 -5.46
CA VAL A 41 -6.19 -10.76 -4.47
C VAL A 41 -7.45 -10.42 -3.68
N SER A 42 -7.42 -10.63 -2.35
CA SER A 42 -8.53 -10.19 -1.49
C SER A 42 -8.49 -8.66 -1.33
N THR A 43 -9.35 -7.98 -2.07
CA THR A 43 -9.52 -6.51 -2.04
C THR A 43 -10.53 -6.09 -0.96
N THR A 44 -10.45 -6.70 0.22
CA THR A 44 -11.38 -6.48 1.34
C THR A 44 -11.22 -5.11 2.03
N LYS A 45 -10.18 -4.36 1.68
CA LYS A 45 -10.08 -2.91 1.91
C LYS A 45 -10.04 -2.19 0.56
N LYS A 46 -10.63 -0.98 0.47
CA LYS A 46 -10.57 -0.09 -0.72
C LYS A 46 -9.19 0.56 -0.93
N THR A 47 -8.14 -0.12 -0.48
CA THR A 47 -6.77 0.38 -0.44
C THR A 47 -5.89 -0.82 -0.74
N PHE A 48 -5.00 -0.68 -1.71
CA PHE A 48 -4.01 -1.71 -2.04
C PHE A 48 -3.19 -2.03 -0.79
N ASP A 49 -3.16 -3.30 -0.40
CA ASP A 49 -2.33 -3.79 0.70
C ASP A 49 -1.09 -4.49 0.11
N PRO A 50 0.10 -3.87 0.19
CA PRO A 50 1.35 -4.47 -0.31
C PRO A 50 1.62 -5.85 0.32
N ASN A 51 1.18 -6.07 1.56
CA ASN A 51 1.38 -7.33 2.28
C ASN A 51 0.71 -8.52 1.60
N ASN A 52 -0.52 -8.32 1.10
CA ASN A 52 -1.30 -9.36 0.47
C ASN A 52 -0.79 -9.65 -0.95
N TYR A 53 -0.35 -8.61 -1.66
CA TYR A 53 0.31 -8.74 -2.96
C TYR A 53 1.60 -9.56 -2.85
N VAL A 54 2.53 -9.18 -1.95
CA VAL A 54 3.82 -9.88 -1.77
C VAL A 54 3.61 -11.34 -1.32
N ALA A 55 2.71 -11.60 -0.37
CA ALA A 55 2.40 -12.97 0.06
C ALA A 55 1.93 -13.87 -1.10
N SER A 56 1.13 -13.32 -2.02
CA SER A 56 0.70 -14.05 -3.21
C SER A 56 1.88 -14.38 -4.16
N VAL A 57 2.82 -13.46 -4.34
CA VAL A 57 4.02 -13.66 -5.18
C VAL A 57 5.00 -14.64 -4.56
N SER A 58 5.28 -14.55 -3.25
CA SER A 58 6.12 -15.53 -2.53
C SER A 58 5.57 -16.96 -2.65
N SER A 59 4.24 -17.12 -2.54
CA SER A 59 3.59 -18.43 -2.67
C SER A 59 3.68 -19.05 -4.08
N ILE A 60 4.02 -18.27 -5.11
CA ILE A 60 4.29 -18.74 -6.47
C ILE A 60 5.75 -19.21 -6.60
N LEU A 61 6.69 -18.46 -6.01
CA LEU A 61 8.12 -18.80 -6.00
C LEU A 61 8.40 -20.10 -5.22
N GLU A 62 7.74 -20.29 -4.07
CA GLU A 62 7.85 -21.51 -3.25
C GLU A 62 7.32 -22.76 -3.98
N LYS A 63 6.31 -22.62 -4.85
CA LYS A 63 5.74 -23.74 -5.61
C LYS A 63 6.61 -24.22 -6.78
N GLN A 64 7.66 -23.50 -7.14
CA GLN A 64 8.60 -23.91 -8.20
C GLN A 64 9.87 -24.56 -7.65
N ASN A 65 10.22 -24.32 -6.38
CA ASN A 65 11.43 -24.85 -5.74
C ASN A 65 11.12 -25.61 -4.44
N GLN A 66 10.95 -26.93 -4.52
CA GLN A 66 11.89 -27.91 -3.91
C GLN A 66 11.29 -29.32 -3.78
N THR A 67 11.90 -30.27 -4.50
CA THR A 67 11.85 -31.70 -4.19
C THR A 67 12.95 -32.05 -3.18
N THR A 68 12.70 -33.03 -2.29
CA THR A 68 13.67 -33.78 -1.45
C THR A 68 13.75 -33.44 0.05
N THR A 69 13.00 -34.25 0.81
CA THR A 69 13.13 -34.77 2.19
C THR A 69 14.53 -34.78 2.87
N THR A 70 14.64 -34.46 4.18
CA THR A 70 14.89 -35.43 5.30
C THR A 70 15.25 -34.79 6.68
N THR A 71 14.54 -35.27 7.71
CA THR A 71 14.63 -35.25 9.21
C THR A 71 16.08 -35.39 9.80
N THR A 72 16.50 -35.01 11.03
CA THR A 72 15.96 -35.21 12.41
C THR A 72 16.82 -34.52 13.52
N GLN A 73 16.18 -33.95 14.58
CA GLN A 73 16.52 -33.81 16.05
C GLN A 73 17.99 -33.79 16.58
N THR A 74 18.39 -33.28 17.77
CA THR A 74 17.87 -32.41 18.87
C THR A 74 19.02 -32.24 19.90
N THR A 75 19.21 -31.08 20.56
CA THR A 75 19.74 -30.95 21.96
C THR A 75 19.43 -29.56 22.52
N THR A 76 19.12 -29.48 23.83
CA THR A 76 18.54 -28.32 24.52
C THR A 76 19.49 -27.71 25.56
N THR A 77 19.52 -26.38 25.72
CA THR A 77 19.82 -25.74 27.03
C THR A 77 19.05 -24.43 27.23
N THR A 78 18.12 -24.50 28.19
CA THR A 78 17.22 -23.47 28.77
C THR A 78 17.98 -22.57 29.77
N THR A 79 17.75 -21.25 29.97
CA THR A 79 16.98 -20.19 29.26
C THR A 79 17.27 -18.82 29.91
N THR A 80 17.12 -17.70 29.19
CA THR A 80 16.55 -16.45 29.76
C THR A 80 15.69 -15.76 28.71
N THR A 81 14.37 -15.76 28.92
CA THR A 81 13.37 -15.32 27.93
C THR A 81 12.84 -13.95 28.29
N VAL A 82 13.08 -12.96 27.43
CA VAL A 82 12.18 -11.82 27.22
C VAL A 82 11.96 -11.71 25.71
N ALA A 83 10.70 -11.64 25.30
CA ALA A 83 10.30 -12.02 23.93
C ALA A 83 10.79 -11.04 22.85
N THR A 84 11.70 -11.52 21.99
CA THR A 84 11.89 -10.94 20.65
C THR A 84 10.59 -11.11 19.88
N THR A 85 9.84 -10.02 19.74
CA THR A 85 8.66 -10.02 18.87
C THR A 85 9.17 -9.93 17.43
N THR A 86 9.09 -11.04 16.70
CA THR A 86 9.56 -11.16 15.31
C THR A 86 8.79 -10.19 14.42
N ALA A 87 9.37 -9.01 14.19
CA ALA A 87 8.85 -8.05 13.23
C ALA A 87 8.92 -8.66 11.83
N LYS A 88 7.79 -8.61 11.12
CA LYS A 88 7.65 -9.09 9.76
C LYS A 88 8.43 -8.17 8.81
N VAL A 89 9.65 -8.57 8.44
CA VAL A 89 10.48 -7.79 7.51
C VAL A 89 9.95 -7.93 6.09
N ASN A 90 9.05 -7.02 5.70
CA ASN A 90 8.76 -6.76 4.30
C ASN A 90 9.94 -6.00 3.67
N THR A 91 10.95 -6.71 3.18
CA THR A 91 12.09 -6.08 2.51
C THR A 91 11.64 -5.48 1.17
N LEU A 92 11.51 -4.15 1.12
CA LEU A 92 11.39 -3.42 -0.14
C LEU A 92 12.69 -3.59 -0.97
N PRO A 93 12.65 -3.48 -2.30
CA PRO A 93 13.87 -3.45 -3.10
C PRO A 93 14.77 -2.27 -2.67
N ALA A 94 16.05 -2.32 -3.04
CA ALA A 94 16.95 -1.20 -2.78
C ALA A 94 16.48 0.05 -3.56
N LEU A 95 16.58 1.22 -2.92
CA LEU A 95 16.28 2.51 -3.57
C LEU A 95 17.14 2.66 -4.83
N THR A 96 16.50 3.05 -5.93
CA THR A 96 17.16 3.19 -7.23
C THR A 96 17.62 4.63 -7.50
N TRP A 97 17.13 5.58 -6.70
CA TRP A 97 17.45 7.00 -6.84
C TRP A 97 18.89 7.35 -6.44
N THR A 98 19.62 7.94 -7.39
CA THR A 98 21.01 8.45 -7.22
C THR A 98 21.13 9.94 -7.54
N GLY A 99 20.01 10.62 -7.82
CA GLY A 99 19.97 12.04 -8.15
C GLY A 99 19.94 12.96 -6.93
N ASP A 100 19.46 14.18 -7.13
CA ASP A 100 19.35 15.18 -6.06
C ASP A 100 18.49 14.70 -4.89
N VAL A 101 18.95 14.95 -3.67
CA VAL A 101 18.16 14.80 -2.43
C VAL A 101 17.53 16.13 -2.04
N LEU A 102 16.25 16.13 -1.67
CA LEU A 102 15.53 17.32 -1.22
C LEU A 102 16.09 17.83 0.11
N THR A 103 16.30 19.15 0.21
CA THR A 103 16.75 19.82 1.45
C THR A 103 16.00 21.13 1.64
N LYS A 104 16.04 21.67 2.87
CA LYS A 104 15.47 22.99 3.21
C LYS A 104 15.89 24.09 2.24
N SER A 105 17.18 24.15 1.92
CA SER A 105 17.76 25.19 1.06
C SER A 105 17.43 25.01 -0.43
N LYS A 106 17.15 23.79 -0.90
CA LYS A 106 16.78 23.57 -2.31
C LYS A 106 15.36 24.01 -2.63
N GLY A 107 14.42 23.95 -1.68
CA GLY A 107 13.01 24.31 -1.91
C GLY A 107 12.23 23.24 -2.68
N VAL A 108 12.72 22.92 -3.87
CA VAL A 108 12.14 22.01 -4.85
C VAL A 108 13.25 21.22 -5.52
N ILE A 109 12.99 19.95 -5.86
CA ILE A 109 13.83 19.16 -6.78
C ILE A 109 12.94 18.38 -7.77
N TYR A 110 13.58 17.61 -8.66
CA TYR A 110 12.93 16.51 -9.39
C TYR A 110 13.53 15.20 -8.86
N GLY A 111 12.74 14.46 -8.09
CA GLY A 111 13.06 13.16 -7.52
C GLY A 111 12.54 11.99 -8.39
N PRO A 112 12.63 10.74 -7.89
CA PRO A 112 12.28 9.54 -8.65
C PRO A 112 10.77 9.47 -9.00
N SER A 113 9.92 10.09 -8.18
CA SER A 113 8.47 10.18 -8.42
C SER A 113 8.03 11.48 -9.12
N GLY A 114 8.96 12.25 -9.69
CA GLY A 114 8.68 13.54 -10.32
C GLY A 114 9.07 14.71 -9.42
N LYS A 115 8.39 15.84 -9.55
CA LYS A 115 8.71 17.05 -8.78
C LYS A 115 8.45 16.81 -7.29
N GLU A 116 9.43 17.14 -6.44
CA GLU A 116 9.32 17.07 -4.98
C GLU A 116 9.48 18.47 -4.37
N SER A 117 8.57 18.83 -3.47
CA SER A 117 8.69 19.98 -2.56
C SER A 117 8.46 19.51 -1.12
N TYR A 118 8.42 20.43 -0.15
CA TYR A 118 8.17 20.11 1.26
C TYR A 118 7.09 20.99 1.88
N TYR A 119 6.52 20.50 2.99
CA TYR A 119 5.58 21.26 3.81
C TYR A 119 5.73 20.92 5.30
N ASN A 120 5.48 21.92 6.15
CA ASN A 120 5.56 21.78 7.60
C ASN A 120 4.22 22.15 8.24
N LEU A 121 3.25 21.23 8.13
CA LEU A 121 1.96 21.32 8.81
C LEU A 121 1.87 20.34 9.98
N ASP A 122 0.90 20.57 10.87
CA ASP A 122 0.48 19.62 11.90
C ASP A 122 -0.13 18.37 11.25
N MET A 123 0.42 17.20 11.59
CA MET A 123 0.02 15.92 11.04
C MET A 123 -1.21 15.30 11.73
N THR A 124 -1.74 15.90 12.79
CA THR A 124 -2.87 15.34 13.57
C THR A 124 -4.05 14.90 12.70
N SER A 125 -4.47 15.70 11.72
CA SER A 125 -5.56 15.32 10.79
C SER A 125 -5.17 14.19 9.82
N VAL A 126 -3.92 14.21 9.35
CA VAL A 126 -3.35 13.23 8.42
C VAL A 126 -3.22 11.86 9.10
N ILE A 127 -2.59 11.81 10.28
CA ILE A 127 -2.44 10.58 11.06
C ILE A 127 -3.81 10.02 11.45
N ASN A 128 -4.74 10.84 11.94
CA ASN A 128 -6.11 10.37 12.21
C ASN A 128 -6.81 9.81 10.98
N SER A 129 -6.53 10.33 9.78
CA SER A 129 -7.03 9.79 8.51
C SER A 129 -6.39 8.45 8.15
N MET A 130 -5.09 8.27 8.42
CA MET A 130 -4.39 7.00 8.25
C MET A 130 -4.86 5.94 9.26
N ARG A 131 -5.09 6.31 10.54
CA ARG A 131 -5.68 5.41 11.55
C ARG A 131 -7.06 4.92 11.11
N ARG A 132 -7.93 5.80 10.60
CA ARG A 132 -9.24 5.41 10.02
C ARG A 132 -9.14 4.57 8.75
N ALA A 133 -8.07 4.70 7.97
CA ALA A 133 -7.79 3.83 6.82
C ALA A 133 -7.23 2.44 7.22
N GLY A 134 -6.92 2.24 8.50
CA GLY A 134 -6.48 0.95 9.06
C GLY A 134 -4.97 0.81 9.25
N TYR A 135 -4.20 1.90 9.13
CA TYR A 135 -2.77 1.93 9.48
C TYR A 135 -2.65 2.10 10.99
N SER A 136 -2.42 1.01 11.73
CA SER A 136 -2.39 1.04 13.21
C SER A 136 -1.17 1.80 13.75
N GLU A 137 -1.24 2.30 14.99
CA GLU A 137 -0.07 2.94 15.65
C GLU A 137 1.06 1.92 15.90
N ALA A 138 0.72 0.65 16.14
CA ALA A 138 1.69 -0.40 16.43
C ALA A 138 2.51 -0.85 15.21
N GLU A 139 1.90 -0.84 14.02
CA GLU A 139 2.54 -1.23 12.76
C GLU A 139 3.09 -0.02 11.99
N TYR A 140 2.43 1.13 12.12
CA TYR A 140 2.75 2.37 11.42
C TYR A 140 2.82 3.55 12.41
N PRO A 141 3.77 3.55 13.37
CA PRO A 141 3.92 4.64 14.33
C PRO A 141 4.21 5.98 13.65
N TYR A 142 3.70 7.08 14.19
CA TYR A 142 4.12 8.42 13.76
C TYR A 142 5.38 8.87 14.51
N TRP A 143 6.41 9.28 13.78
CA TRP A 143 7.65 9.80 14.36
C TRP A 143 8.35 10.80 13.43
N ILE A 144 9.41 11.43 13.93
CA ILE A 144 10.25 12.38 13.18
C ILE A 144 11.65 11.79 13.09
N ARG A 145 12.15 11.63 11.86
CA ARG A 145 13.51 11.17 11.59
C ARG A 145 14.53 12.26 11.94
N SER A 146 15.78 11.88 12.17
CA SER A 146 16.86 12.79 12.63
C SER A 146 17.15 13.97 11.68
N ASP A 147 16.77 13.85 10.41
CA ASP A 147 16.83 14.91 9.38
C ASP A 147 15.57 15.78 9.30
N GLY A 148 14.64 15.62 10.24
CA GLY A 148 13.38 16.37 10.33
C GLY A 148 12.27 15.88 9.40
N VAL A 149 12.45 14.75 8.71
CA VAL A 149 11.40 14.15 7.87
C VAL A 149 10.35 13.48 8.77
N LYS A 150 9.07 13.72 8.49
CA LYS A 150 7.93 13.13 9.22
C LYS A 150 7.63 11.75 8.64
N MET A 151 7.53 10.75 9.51
CA MET A 151 7.52 9.33 9.17
C MET A 151 6.24 8.63 9.64
N LEU A 152 5.82 7.60 8.90
CA LEU A 152 4.71 6.72 9.26
C LEU A 152 5.15 5.26 9.09
N GLY A 153 5.50 4.60 10.19
CA GLY A 153 6.35 3.40 10.12
C GLY A 153 7.70 3.74 9.50
N ASP A 154 8.23 2.87 8.64
CA ASP A 154 9.52 3.08 7.95
C ASP A 154 9.43 4.05 6.76
N TYR A 155 8.23 4.58 6.46
CA TYR A 155 7.96 5.35 5.25
C TYR A 155 7.89 6.86 5.50
N VAL A 156 8.46 7.63 4.57
CA VAL A 156 8.34 9.09 4.51
C VAL A 156 6.88 9.48 4.25
N ILE A 157 6.32 10.39 5.05
CA ILE A 157 4.96 10.91 4.82
C ILE A 157 4.98 11.90 3.66
N VAL A 158 4.12 11.67 2.66
CA VAL A 158 3.95 12.59 1.53
C VAL A 158 2.48 12.92 1.25
N ALA A 159 2.27 14.11 0.71
CA ALA A 159 1.04 14.51 0.04
C ALA A 159 1.16 14.25 -1.47
N ALA A 160 0.09 13.77 -2.11
CA ALA A 160 0.05 13.53 -3.56
C ALA A 160 -1.36 13.74 -4.14
N ASN A 161 -1.51 13.70 -5.46
CA ASN A 161 -2.84 13.59 -6.08
C ASN A 161 -3.41 12.18 -5.90
N TYR A 162 -4.49 12.05 -5.12
CA TYR A 162 -5.17 10.77 -4.87
C TYR A 162 -5.79 10.09 -6.10
N GLU A 163 -6.03 10.81 -7.20
CA GLU A 163 -6.56 10.23 -8.44
C GLU A 163 -5.54 9.33 -9.14
N ILE A 164 -4.24 9.68 -9.05
CA ILE A 164 -3.15 8.90 -9.66
C ILE A 164 -2.33 8.10 -8.62
N ARG A 165 -2.31 8.54 -7.37
CA ARG A 165 -1.59 7.92 -6.26
C ARG A 165 -2.50 7.92 -5.02
N PRO A 166 -3.42 6.94 -4.89
CA PRO A 166 -4.32 6.86 -3.76
C PRO A 166 -3.61 6.86 -2.41
N ARG A 167 -4.34 7.23 -1.34
CA ARG A 167 -3.84 7.10 0.03
C ARG A 167 -3.36 5.67 0.28
N GLY A 168 -2.19 5.52 0.87
CA GLY A 168 -1.54 4.24 1.15
C GLY A 168 -0.61 3.73 0.05
N THR A 169 -0.59 4.36 -1.13
CA THR A 169 0.37 4.02 -2.19
C THR A 169 1.80 4.28 -1.71
N ILE A 170 2.66 3.27 -1.92
CA ILE A 170 4.11 3.35 -1.69
C ILE A 170 4.80 3.76 -2.99
N ILE A 171 5.72 4.72 -2.91
CA ILE A 171 6.55 5.21 -4.01
C ILE A 171 7.98 5.50 -3.54
N GLU A 172 8.94 5.58 -4.44
CA GLU A 172 10.25 6.16 -4.12
C GLU A 172 10.13 7.69 -4.03
N SER A 173 10.88 8.29 -3.10
CA SER A 173 11.17 9.73 -3.04
C SER A 173 12.68 9.92 -2.87
N SER A 174 13.18 11.14 -3.08
CA SER A 174 14.60 11.44 -2.86
C SER A 174 15.08 11.26 -1.41
N LEU A 175 14.14 11.16 -0.46
CA LEU A 175 14.39 10.98 0.98
C LEU A 175 14.09 9.53 1.47
N GLY A 176 13.84 8.60 0.55
CA GLY A 176 13.56 7.18 0.81
C GLY A 176 12.18 6.75 0.31
N TYR A 177 11.75 5.53 0.67
CA TYR A 177 10.38 5.09 0.37
C TYR A 177 9.36 5.95 1.11
N ALA A 178 8.35 6.40 0.37
CA ALA A 178 7.32 7.30 0.81
C ALA A 178 5.94 6.65 0.74
N ILE A 179 5.09 6.95 1.72
CA ILE A 179 3.68 6.55 1.79
C ILE A 179 2.79 7.77 1.62
N VAL A 180 1.89 7.70 0.64
CA VAL A 180 0.93 8.77 0.38
C VAL A 180 -0.11 8.81 1.50
N CYS A 181 -0.03 9.83 2.35
CA CYS A 181 -0.95 10.00 3.47
C CYS A 181 -1.96 11.11 3.22
N ASP A 182 -1.51 12.20 2.59
CA ASP A 182 -2.23 13.47 2.48
C ASP A 182 -2.42 13.92 1.02
N THR A 183 -3.12 15.03 0.80
CA THR A 183 -3.27 15.67 -0.51
C THR A 183 -3.32 17.19 -0.36
N GLY A 184 -3.08 17.94 -1.44
CA GLY A 184 -2.97 19.39 -1.39
C GLY A 184 -3.43 20.08 -2.66
N GLY A 185 -3.64 21.40 -2.58
CA GLY A 185 -4.10 22.21 -3.71
C GLY A 185 -3.18 22.16 -4.93
N PHE A 186 -1.88 21.87 -4.74
CA PHE A 186 -0.90 21.71 -5.82
C PHE A 186 -1.30 20.62 -6.83
N ALA A 187 -2.01 19.58 -6.38
CA ALA A 187 -2.40 18.41 -7.18
C ALA A 187 -3.23 18.77 -8.41
N LYS A 188 -3.95 19.91 -8.37
CA LYS A 188 -4.75 20.42 -9.49
C LYS A 188 -3.91 20.93 -10.66
N ASN A 189 -2.70 21.42 -10.38
CA ASN A 189 -1.83 22.05 -11.36
C ASN A 189 -0.61 21.16 -11.70
N ASN A 190 -0.08 20.45 -10.71
CA ASN A 190 1.04 19.52 -10.83
C ASN A 190 0.61 18.13 -10.31
N PRO A 191 -0.21 17.36 -11.05
CA PRO A 191 -0.79 16.12 -10.54
C PRO A 191 0.26 15.06 -10.17
N THR A 192 1.43 15.07 -10.81
CA THR A 192 2.56 14.16 -10.53
C THR A 192 3.54 14.67 -9.47
N GLN A 193 3.38 15.88 -8.94
CA GLN A 193 4.19 16.38 -7.82
C GLN A 193 3.89 15.57 -6.54
N ILE A 194 4.86 15.53 -5.64
CA ILE A 194 4.67 15.16 -4.23
C ILE A 194 5.20 16.27 -3.33
N ASP A 195 4.53 16.52 -2.21
CA ASP A 195 5.05 17.37 -1.15
C ASP A 195 5.40 16.50 0.06
N ILE A 196 6.64 16.60 0.54
CA ILE A 196 7.19 15.78 1.63
C ILE A 196 6.93 16.47 2.97
N ALA A 197 6.41 15.72 3.94
CA ALA A 197 6.14 16.25 5.27
C ALA A 197 7.43 16.34 6.09
N VAL A 198 7.77 17.54 6.55
CA VAL A 198 9.02 17.83 7.29
C VAL A 198 8.77 18.76 8.47
N THR A 199 9.75 18.90 9.37
CA THR A 199 9.72 19.81 10.53
C THR A 199 10.51 21.10 10.36
N TRP A 200 11.22 21.25 9.24
CA TRP A 200 12.11 22.38 8.96
C TRP A 200 11.52 23.42 8.00
#